data_AF-A0A5J4QGY7-F1
#
_entry.id   AF-A0A5J4QGY7-F1
#
_cell.length_a   1.000
_cell.length_b   1.000
_cell.length_c   1.000
_cell.angle_alpha   90.00
_cell.angle_beta   90.00
_cell.angle_gamma   90.00
#
_symmetry.space_group_name_H-M   'P 1'
#
loop_
_entity.id
_entity.type
_entity.pdbx_description
1 polymer ?
#
loop_
_entity_poly.entity_id
_entity_poly.type
_entity_poly.pdbx_seq_one_letter_code
_entity_poly.pdbx_strand_id
1 'polypeptide(L)'
;MKPEEIEALEHLLKTSSNNTVRKRSQCLLLSNQKRTITDLSTIFGVHRRTIERWFASWVLKGMQSLCIQPGRGVKTRLRGYEKEVCEQVDLHSRNLKNVITYFKEQHHIRICKKTLQNFLKEAYI
;
A
#
# COMPACT_ATOMS: atom_id res chain seq x y z
N MET A 1 -11.45 16.29 -19.29
CA MET A 1 -10.18 16.55 -18.57
C MET A 1 -9.56 17.82 -19.13
N LYS A 2 -8.73 18.50 -18.35
CA LYS A 2 -7.95 19.63 -18.87
C LYS A 2 -6.86 19.11 -19.82
N PRO A 3 -6.43 19.89 -20.82
CA PRO A 3 -5.36 19.47 -21.74
C PRO A 3 -4.07 19.08 -21.01
N GLU A 4 -3.68 19.84 -19.99
CA GLU A 4 -2.49 19.59 -19.16
C GLU A 4 -2.55 18.21 -18.46
N GLU A 5 -3.74 17.81 -18.00
CA GLU A 5 -3.91 16.50 -17.36
C GLU A 5 -3.75 15.38 -18.38
N ILE A 6 -4.26 15.56 -19.59
CA ILE A 6 -4.16 14.57 -20.67
C ILE A 6 -2.69 14.35 -21.03
N GLU A 7 -1.94 15.42 -21.27
CA GLU A 7 -0.51 15.36 -21.60
C GLU A 7 0.29 14.65 -20.51
N ALA A 8 0.04 15.00 -19.24
CA ALA A 8 0.73 14.38 -18.13
C ALA A 8 0.36 12.89 -17.96
N LEU A 9 -0.90 12.50 -18.23
CA LEU A 9 -1.31 11.09 -18.23
C LEU A 9 -0.65 10.30 -19.37
N GLU A 10 -0.52 10.89 -20.56
CA GLU A 10 0.18 10.29 -21.71
C GLU A 10 1.67 10.11 -21.43
N HIS A 11 2.31 11.11 -20.81
CA HIS A 11 3.70 11.03 -20.39
C HIS A 11 3.89 9.90 -19.37
N LEU A 12 3.04 9.81 -18.35
CA LEU A 12 3.09 8.75 -17.34
C LEU A 12 2.86 7.36 -17.93
N LEU A 13 1.96 7.23 -18.90
CA LEU A 13 1.72 5.96 -19.59
C LEU A 13 3.00 5.44 -20.27
N LYS A 14 3.77 6.33 -20.90
CA LYS A 14 4.99 5.99 -21.64
C LYS A 14 6.20 5.77 -20.73
N THR A 15 6.34 6.58 -19.68
CA THR A 15 7.60 6.68 -18.91
C THR A 15 7.58 6.00 -17.54
N SER A 16 6.40 5.81 -16.94
CA SER A 16 6.31 5.28 -15.58
C SER A 16 6.80 3.83 -15.50
N SER A 17 7.72 3.55 -14.58
CA SER A 17 8.12 2.17 -14.24
C SER A 17 7.01 1.39 -13.52
N ASN A 18 6.10 2.09 -12.83
CA ASN A 18 5.00 1.48 -12.09
C ASN A 18 3.83 1.11 -13.01
N ASN A 19 3.56 -0.20 -13.13
CA ASN A 19 2.48 -0.74 -13.96
C ASN A 19 1.09 -0.27 -13.54
N THR A 20 0.86 -0.06 -12.24
CA THR A 20 -0.45 0.42 -11.76
C THR A 20 -0.72 1.84 -12.23
N VAL A 21 0.32 2.69 -12.17
CA VAL A 21 0.24 4.07 -12.68
C VAL A 21 -0.07 4.05 -14.17
N ARG A 22 0.69 3.29 -14.96
CA ARG A 22 0.44 3.15 -16.41
C ARG A 22 -1.00 2.72 -16.72
N LYS A 23 -1.48 1.63 -16.10
CA LYS A 23 -2.84 1.11 -16.33
C LYS A 23 -3.91 2.13 -15.97
N ARG A 24 -3.78 2.80 -14.82
CA ARG A 24 -4.76 3.81 -14.39
C ARG A 24 -4.73 5.03 -15.32
N SER A 25 -3.55 5.48 -15.75
CA SER A 25 -3.43 6.56 -16.72
C SER A 25 -4.10 6.20 -18.04
N GLN A 26 -3.81 5.01 -18.57
CA GLN A 26 -4.44 4.51 -19.79
C GLN A 26 -5.97 4.44 -19.65
N CYS A 27 -6.48 3.98 -18.50
CA CYS A 27 -7.91 3.89 -18.24
C CYS A 27 -8.59 5.26 -18.28
N LEU A 28 -7.98 6.27 -17.65
CA LEU A 28 -8.48 7.65 -17.65
C LEU A 28 -8.48 8.26 -19.05
N LEU A 29 -7.40 8.05 -19.82
CA LEU A 29 -7.30 8.51 -21.21
C LEU A 29 -8.39 7.90 -22.09
N LEU A 30 -8.60 6.58 -22.01
CA LEU A 30 -9.65 5.88 -22.75
C LEU A 30 -11.05 6.34 -22.31
N SER A 31 -11.26 6.62 -21.02
CA SER A 31 -12.51 7.20 -20.54
C SER A 31 -12.75 8.61 -21.11
N ASN A 32 -11.71 9.43 -21.25
CA ASN A 32 -11.80 10.75 -21.88
C ASN A 32 -12.19 10.64 -23.37
N GLN A 33 -11.83 9.53 -24.03
CA GLN A 33 -12.27 9.14 -25.37
C GLN A 33 -13.67 8.49 -25.40
N LYS A 34 -14.50 8.69 -24.36
CA LYS A 34 -15.89 8.20 -24.26
C LYS A 34 -16.05 6.67 -24.22
N ARG A 35 -15.01 5.91 -23.86
CA ARG A 35 -15.18 4.47 -23.58
C ARG A 35 -16.04 4.22 -22.35
N THR A 36 -16.89 3.21 -22.41
CA THR A 36 -17.79 2.89 -21.30
C THR A 36 -17.07 2.14 -20.18
N ILE A 37 -17.63 2.15 -18.97
CA ILE A 37 -17.06 1.40 -17.83
C ILE A 37 -17.02 -0.10 -18.14
N THR A 38 -18.00 -0.62 -18.89
CA THR A 38 -18.05 -2.02 -19.32
C THR A 38 -16.89 -2.35 -20.27
N ASP A 39 -16.63 -1.49 -21.27
CA ASP A 39 -15.51 -1.69 -22.19
C ASP A 39 -14.17 -1.65 -21.46
N LEU A 40 -14.00 -0.68 -20.56
CA LEU A 40 -12.78 -0.54 -19.76
C LEU A 40 -12.59 -1.74 -18.82
N SER A 41 -13.66 -2.25 -18.22
CA SER A 41 -13.63 -3.46 -17.40
C SER A 41 -13.06 -4.65 -18.19
N THR A 42 -13.50 -4.82 -19.44
CA THR A 42 -13.00 -5.85 -20.35
C THR A 42 -11.55 -5.61 -20.76
N ILE A 43 -11.18 -4.39 -21.20
CA ILE A 43 -9.83 -4.03 -21.63
C ILE A 43 -8.78 -4.28 -20.53
N PHE A 44 -9.11 -3.90 -19.29
CA PHE A 44 -8.18 -4.01 -18.17
C PHE A 44 -8.28 -5.33 -17.40
N GLY A 45 -9.25 -6.19 -17.73
CA GLY A 45 -9.49 -7.45 -17.05
C GLY A 45 -9.83 -7.27 -15.56
N VAL A 46 -10.54 -6.20 -15.21
CA VAL A 46 -10.93 -5.89 -13.83
C VAL A 46 -12.43 -5.69 -13.74
N HIS A 47 -13.01 -5.93 -12.56
CA HIS A 47 -14.44 -5.71 -12.33
C HIS A 47 -14.85 -4.23 -12.51
N ARG A 48 -16.07 -3.98 -13.00
CA ARG A 48 -16.67 -2.64 -13.18
C ARG A 48 -16.46 -1.71 -11.98
N ARG A 49 -16.69 -2.23 -10.78
CA ARG A 49 -16.49 -1.51 -9.49
C ARG A 49 -15.06 -1.02 -9.27
N THR A 50 -14.06 -1.69 -9.84
CA THR A 50 -12.66 -1.25 -9.77
C THR A 50 -12.43 -0.01 -10.63
N ILE A 51 -13.01 0.02 -11.84
CA ILE A 51 -12.96 1.20 -12.72
C ILE A 51 -13.67 2.39 -12.06
N GLU A 52 -14.86 2.18 -11.50
CA GLU A 52 -15.59 3.21 -10.74
C GLU A 52 -14.74 3.77 -9.58
N ARG A 53 -14.03 2.90 -8.85
CA ARG A 53 -13.12 3.33 -7.77
C ARG A 53 -11.93 4.13 -8.29
N TRP A 54 -11.38 3.79 -9.46
CA TRP A 54 -10.32 4.58 -10.07
C TRP A 54 -10.81 5.99 -10.43
N PHE A 55 -12.01 6.09 -11.01
CA PHE A 55 -12.62 7.38 -11.34
C PHE A 55 -12.96 8.21 -10.11
N ALA A 56 -13.60 7.62 -9.11
CA ALA A 56 -13.88 8.29 -7.84
C ALA A 56 -12.58 8.79 -7.18
N SER A 57 -11.52 7.97 -7.19
CA SER A 57 -10.24 8.38 -6.64
C SER A 57 -9.60 9.51 -7.45
N TRP A 58 -9.74 9.52 -8.78
CA TRP A 58 -9.25 10.59 -9.64
C TRP A 58 -9.94 11.91 -9.35
N VAL A 59 -11.28 11.91 -9.25
CA VAL A 59 -12.06 13.12 -8.92
C VAL A 59 -11.63 13.71 -7.57
N LEU A 60 -11.31 12.86 -6.59
CA LEU A 60 -10.93 13.31 -5.25
C LEU A 60 -9.47 13.77 -5.13
N LYS A 61 -8.54 13.16 -5.87
CA LYS A 61 -7.08 13.29 -5.62
C LYS A 61 -6.25 13.63 -6.85
N GLY A 62 -6.87 13.74 -8.03
CA GLY A 62 -6.19 13.97 -9.31
C GLY A 62 -5.06 12.96 -9.54
N MET A 63 -3.89 13.45 -9.93
CA MET A 63 -2.70 12.66 -10.21
C MET A 63 -2.25 11.74 -9.06
N GLN A 64 -2.47 12.15 -7.81
CA GLN A 64 -2.08 11.31 -6.66
C GLN A 64 -2.87 10.00 -6.59
N SER A 65 -4.03 9.93 -7.25
CA SER A 65 -4.85 8.71 -7.33
C SER A 65 -4.22 7.58 -8.15
N LEU A 66 -3.27 7.89 -9.03
CA LEU A 66 -2.63 6.91 -9.91
C LEU A 66 -1.73 5.95 -9.13
N CYS A 67 -1.07 6.47 -8.11
CA CYS A 67 -0.18 5.70 -7.26
C CYS A 67 -0.95 4.85 -6.24
N ILE A 68 -0.33 3.75 -5.86
CA ILE A 68 -0.75 2.98 -4.69
C ILE A 68 -0.27 3.72 -3.45
N GLN A 69 -1.17 4.04 -2.53
CA GLN A 69 -0.76 4.60 -1.25
C GLN A 69 0.16 3.63 -0.49
N PRO A 70 1.24 4.14 0.13
CA PRO A 70 2.10 3.32 0.99
C PRO A 70 1.31 2.83 2.23
N GLY A 71 1.85 1.83 2.93
CA GLY A 71 1.29 1.39 4.21
C GLY A 71 0.00 0.56 4.13
N ARG A 72 -0.34 -0.02 2.97
CA ARG A 72 -1.48 -0.94 2.82
C ARG A 72 -1.26 -2.35 3.37
N GLY A 73 -0.02 -2.69 3.70
CA GLY A 73 0.30 -3.97 4.32
C GLY A 73 -0.37 -4.13 5.69
N VAL A 74 -0.55 -5.38 6.11
CA VAL A 74 -1.01 -5.69 7.47
C VAL A 74 -0.04 -5.06 8.46
N LYS A 75 -0.56 -4.20 9.33
CA LYS A 75 0.25 -3.58 10.40
C LYS A 75 0.77 -4.68 11.33
N THR A 76 2.02 -4.59 11.72
CA THR A 76 2.64 -5.53 12.65
C THR A 76 1.84 -5.60 13.94
N ARG A 77 1.64 -6.81 14.49
CA ARG A 77 0.88 -7.03 15.75
C ARG A 77 1.49 -6.31 16.96
N LEU A 78 2.77 -5.96 16.87
CA LEU A 78 3.54 -5.23 17.87
C LEU A 78 3.40 -3.69 17.77
N ARG A 79 2.65 -3.17 16.79
CA ARG A 79 2.45 -1.74 16.65
C ARG A 79 1.75 -1.17 17.90
N GLY A 80 2.32 -0.13 18.49
CA GLY A 80 1.90 0.45 19.77
C GLY A 80 2.65 -0.09 21.00
N TYR A 81 3.48 -1.13 20.82
CA TYR A 81 4.30 -1.73 21.88
C TYR A 81 5.79 -1.41 21.70
N GLU A 82 6.14 -0.34 20.99
CA GLU A 82 7.52 -0.02 20.61
C GLU A 82 8.44 0.07 21.83
N LYS A 83 8.01 0.80 22.87
CA LYS A 83 8.78 0.97 24.11
C LYS A 83 8.94 -0.34 24.88
N GLU A 84 7.83 -1.05 25.08
CA GLU A 84 7.81 -2.31 25.83
C GLU A 84 8.64 -3.40 25.13
N VAL A 85 8.63 -3.45 23.79
CA VAL A 85 9.49 -4.35 23.03
C VAL A 85 10.98 -4.04 23.29
N CYS A 86 11.39 -2.78 23.28
CA CYS A 86 12.77 -2.39 23.57
C CYS A 86 13.18 -2.76 25.00
N GLU A 87 12.34 -2.45 25.99
CA GLU A 87 12.59 -2.80 27.40
C GLU A 87 12.77 -4.31 27.58
N GLN A 88 11.90 -5.12 26.98
CA GLN A 88 12.00 -6.59 27.07
C GLN A 88 13.23 -7.14 26.33
N VAL A 89 13.65 -6.51 25.24
CA VAL A 89 14.88 -6.88 24.53
C VAL A 89 16.11 -6.61 25.40
N ASP A 90 16.15 -5.49 26.11
CA ASP A 90 17.24 -5.13 27.01
C ASP A 90 17.26 -6.02 28.26
N LEU A 91 16.10 -6.26 28.88
CA LEU A 91 15.94 -7.14 30.05
C LEU A 91 16.38 -8.59 29.77
N HIS A 92 16.19 -9.08 28.55
CA HIS A 92 16.55 -10.44 28.17
C HIS A 92 17.89 -10.55 27.42
N SER A 93 18.78 -9.57 27.54
CA SER A 93 20.10 -9.56 26.88
C SER A 93 20.01 -9.86 25.38
N ARG A 94 18.98 -9.32 24.70
CA ARG A 94 18.64 -9.54 23.29
C ARG A 94 18.23 -10.98 22.92
N ASN A 95 17.89 -11.82 23.89
CA ASN A 95 17.30 -13.12 23.63
C ASN A 95 15.85 -13.01 23.15
N LEU A 96 15.69 -12.95 21.84
CA LEU A 96 14.40 -12.78 21.17
C LEU A 96 13.37 -13.88 21.47
N LYS A 97 13.79 -15.09 21.90
CA LYS A 97 12.83 -16.16 22.24
C LYS A 97 12.05 -15.82 23.51
N ASN A 98 12.73 -15.22 24.48
CA ASN A 98 12.11 -14.83 25.75
C ASN A 98 11.12 -13.68 25.52
N VAL A 99 11.51 -12.68 24.73
CA VAL A 99 10.61 -11.59 24.31
C VAL A 99 9.35 -12.12 23.61
N ILE A 100 9.49 -13.09 22.70
CA ILE A 100 8.32 -13.70 22.03
C ILE A 100 7.42 -14.43 23.04
N THR A 101 8.01 -15.09 24.03
CA THR A 101 7.27 -15.82 25.07
C THR A 101 6.50 -14.84 25.96
N TYR A 102 7.15 -13.75 26.39
CA TYR A 102 6.53 -12.67 27.14
C TYR A 102 5.31 -12.09 26.41
N PHE A 103 5.45 -11.69 25.13
CA PHE A 103 4.34 -11.14 24.35
C PHE A 103 3.22 -12.16 24.07
N LYS A 104 3.55 -13.45 24.02
CA LYS A 104 2.56 -14.52 23.92
C LYS A 104 1.76 -14.67 25.21
N GLU A 105 2.40 -14.56 26.37
CA GLU A 105 1.77 -14.77 27.68
C GLU A 105 1.01 -13.53 28.17
N GLN A 106 1.63 -12.36 28.13
CA GLN A 106 1.03 -11.12 28.65
C GLN A 106 0.02 -10.51 27.68
N HIS A 107 0.34 -10.50 26.38
CA HIS A 107 -0.45 -9.79 25.37
C HIS A 107 -1.23 -10.72 24.43
N HIS A 108 -1.08 -12.05 24.58
CA HIS A 108 -1.67 -13.04 23.68
C HIS A 108 -1.26 -12.85 22.20
N ILE A 109 -0.15 -12.15 21.97
CA ILE A 109 0.39 -11.84 20.64
C ILE A 109 1.35 -12.96 20.24
N ARG A 110 0.93 -13.75 19.24
CA ARG A 110 1.77 -14.79 18.63
C ARG A 110 2.49 -14.23 17.40
N ILE A 111 3.81 -14.17 17.47
CA ILE A 111 4.68 -13.72 16.38
C ILE A 111 5.88 -14.67 16.23
N CYS A 112 6.45 -14.73 15.04
CA CYS A 112 7.70 -15.44 14.83
C CYS A 112 8.90 -14.52 15.08
N LYS A 113 10.09 -15.12 15.27
CA LYS A 113 11.34 -14.38 15.48
C LYS A 113 11.63 -13.38 14.37
N LYS A 114 11.29 -13.71 13.13
CA LYS A 114 11.49 -12.81 11.98
C LYS A 114 10.63 -11.55 12.06
N THR A 115 9.39 -11.67 12.50
CA THR A 115 8.49 -10.52 12.73
C THR A 115 9.08 -9.58 13.78
N LEU A 116 9.57 -10.12 14.90
CA LEU A 116 10.22 -9.33 15.95
C LEU A 116 11.49 -8.63 15.43
N GLN A 117 12.33 -9.33 14.66
CA GLN A 117 13.52 -8.74 14.05
C GLN A 117 13.19 -7.62 13.07
N ASN A 118 12.20 -7.80 12.21
CA ASN A 118 11.77 -6.76 11.26
C ASN A 118 11.22 -5.54 12.01
N PHE A 119 10.42 -5.76 13.06
CA PHE A 119 9.90 -4.70 13.90
C PHE A 119 11.00 -3.89 14.58
N LEU A 120 12.02 -4.56 15.15
CA LEU A 120 13.17 -3.88 15.73
C LEU A 120 13.96 -3.07 14.70
N LYS A 121 14.15 -3.60 13.48
CA LYS A 121 14.80 -2.84 12.40
C LYS A 121 14.05 -1.57 12.02
N GLU A 122 12.71 -1.60 12.05
CA GLU A 122 11.88 -0.43 11.79
C GLU A 122 11.87 0.56 12.97
N ALA A 123 12.07 0.08 14.21
CA ALA A 123 12.05 0.90 15.42
C ALA A 123 13.40 1.60 15.74
N TYR A 124 14.53 1.09 15.22
CA TYR A 124 15.86 1.70 15.38
C TYR A 124 16.25 2.65 14.22
N ILE A 125 15.33 2.93 13.30
CA ILE A 125 15.46 3.95 12.23
C ILE A 125 14.60 5.15 12.63
#